data_AF-A0A2J9E9U7-F1
#
_entry.id   AF-A0A2J9E9U7-F1
#
_cell.length_a   1.000
_cell.length_b   1.000
_cell.length_c   1.000
_cell.angle_alpha   90.00
_cell.angle_beta   90.00
_cell.angle_gamma   90.00
#
_symmetry.space_group_name_H-M   'P 1'
#
loop_
_entity.id
_entity.type
_entity.pdbx_description
1 polymer ?
#
loop_
_entity_poly.entity_id
_entity_poly.type
_entity_poly.pdbx_seq_one_letter_code
_entity_poly.pdbx_strand_id
1 'polypeptide(L)'
;MNTETEDELNNVVSFPERKEDLKDSQVIGREAAFKPFCTHDAVLVNDKERTLRCRRCETLLDPFDYVASLCDTESRYIENVKYLRREEKQRRQNIVKLIQIERNAKARIRNSGHKAPLPLWQNEKVES
;
A
#
# COMPACT_ATOMS: atom_id res chain seq x y z
N MET A 1 72.79 19.23 37.09
CA MET A 1 72.81 18.98 35.64
C MET A 1 71.57 18.18 35.35
N ASN A 2 70.51 18.87 34.93
CA ASN A 2 69.30 18.20 34.50
C ASN A 2 69.50 17.86 33.02
N THR A 3 69.28 16.60 32.67
CA THR A 3 69.57 16.06 31.35
C THR A 3 68.62 16.66 30.32
N GLU A 4 69.13 16.92 29.11
CA GLU A 4 68.44 17.55 27.97
C GLU A 4 67.07 16.91 27.60
N THR A 5 66.81 15.71 28.12
CA THR A 5 65.56 14.96 27.98
C THR A 5 64.38 15.51 28.79
N GLU A 6 64.59 16.31 29.83
CA GLU A 6 63.48 16.87 30.64
C GLU A 6 62.78 18.03 29.94
N ASP A 7 63.52 18.85 29.19
CA ASP A 7 62.95 20.00 28.47
C ASP A 7 62.16 19.59 27.21
N GLU A 8 62.52 18.46 26.58
CA GLU A 8 61.82 17.91 25.41
C GLU A 8 60.43 17.33 25.75
N LEU A 9 60.18 16.99 27.02
CA LEU A 9 58.91 16.43 27.49
C LEU A 9 57.87 17.50 27.86
N ASN A 10 58.28 18.77 27.98
CA ASN A 10 57.39 19.88 28.37
C ASN A 10 56.34 20.24 27.30
N ASN A 11 56.44 19.69 26.08
CA ASN A 11 55.47 19.89 25.00
C ASN A 11 54.69 18.62 24.64
N VAL A 12 54.81 17.55 25.43
CA VAL A 12 54.08 16.30 25.21
C VAL A 12 52.76 16.35 25.98
N VAL A 13 51.68 16.67 25.27
CA VAL A 13 50.33 16.55 25.81
C VAL A 13 50.00 15.07 25.97
N SER A 14 49.87 14.62 27.20
CA SER A 14 49.44 13.26 27.51
C SER A 14 48.00 13.08 27.01
N PHE A 15 47.76 12.05 26.19
CA PHE A 15 46.39 11.68 25.85
C PHE A 15 45.63 11.34 27.15
N PRO A 16 44.42 11.89 27.36
CA PRO A 16 43.66 11.59 28.56
C PRO A 16 43.42 10.07 28.63
N GLU A 17 43.89 9.46 29.72
CA GLU A 17 43.57 8.07 30.02
C GLU A 17 42.05 7.92 30.08
N ARG A 18 41.52 6.90 29.40
CA ARG A 18 40.08 6.63 29.31
C ARG A 18 39.49 6.46 30.71
N LYS A 19 39.00 7.56 31.28
CA LYS A 19 38.03 7.56 32.36
C LYS A 19 36.68 7.17 31.74
N GLU A 20 36.14 6.11 32.32
CA GLU A 20 34.85 5.45 32.09
C GLU A 20 33.87 6.06 31.09
N ASP A 21 33.43 5.17 30.19
CA ASP A 21 32.17 5.16 29.45
C ASP A 21 31.82 6.39 28.61
N LEU A 22 32.43 6.45 27.42
CA LEU A 22 31.84 7.03 26.20
C LEU A 22 30.56 6.28 25.74
N LYS A 23 29.75 5.80 26.68
CA LYS A 23 28.44 5.19 26.44
C LYS A 23 27.38 6.17 26.93
N ASP A 24 27.30 7.33 26.28
CA ASP A 24 26.07 8.15 26.26
C ASP A 24 26.17 9.39 25.35
N SER A 25 27.32 9.64 24.71
CA SER A 25 27.38 10.57 23.59
C SER A 25 26.95 9.91 22.27
N GLN A 26 25.84 9.17 22.27
CA GLN A 26 25.17 8.84 21.02
C GLN A 26 24.47 10.12 20.55
N VAL A 27 25.20 10.98 19.84
CA VAL A 27 24.71 12.27 19.30
C VAL A 27 23.46 12.09 18.43
N ILE A 28 23.19 10.86 17.98
CA ILE A 28 21.99 10.48 17.25
C ILE A 28 21.34 9.29 17.97
N GLY A 29 20.36 9.58 18.81
CA GLY A 29 19.42 8.58 19.30
C GLY A 29 18.44 8.22 18.19
N ARG A 30 18.40 6.94 17.79
CA ARG A 30 17.29 6.42 16.98
C ARG A 30 16.18 5.99 17.92
N GLU A 31 15.17 6.84 18.09
CA GLU A 31 13.92 6.35 18.65
C GLU A 31 13.33 5.31 17.71
N ALA A 32 13.10 4.11 18.24
CA ALA A 32 12.27 3.10 17.59
C ALA A 32 10.81 3.58 17.65
N ALA A 33 10.51 4.60 16.85
CA ALA A 33 9.17 5.16 16.78
C ALA A 33 8.32 4.23 15.92
N PHE A 34 7.42 3.49 16.58
CA PHE A 34 6.20 3.01 15.95
C PHE A 34 5.45 4.27 15.46
N LYS A 35 5.74 4.71 14.23
CA LYS A 35 5.11 5.89 13.67
C LYS A 35 3.62 5.58 13.50
N PRO A 36 2.71 6.43 14.00
CA PRO A 36 1.28 6.22 13.82
C PRO A 36 0.95 6.26 12.32
N PHE A 37 0.64 5.10 11.75
CA PHE A 37 0.23 4.99 10.36
C PHE A 37 -1.25 5.36 10.25
N CYS A 38 -1.52 6.48 9.59
CA CYS A 38 -2.87 6.92 9.29
C CYS A 38 -3.30 6.35 7.94
N THR A 39 -4.48 5.71 7.89
CA THR A 39 -5.04 5.12 6.66
C THR A 39 -5.98 6.05 5.90
N HIS A 40 -6.01 7.35 6.22
CA HIS A 40 -6.89 8.31 5.57
C HIS A 40 -6.25 8.96 4.35
N ASP A 41 -7.00 9.04 3.24
CA ASP A 41 -6.53 9.60 1.98
C ASP A 41 -6.42 11.14 1.97
N ALA A 42 -7.01 11.81 2.95
CA ALA A 42 -7.05 13.27 3.00
C ALA A 42 -5.86 13.83 3.79
N VAL A 43 -4.89 14.41 3.07
CA VAL A 43 -3.67 15.01 3.64
C VAL A 43 -3.63 16.52 3.38
N LEU A 44 -3.09 17.26 4.36
CA LEU A 44 -2.73 18.66 4.28
C LEU A 44 -1.21 18.77 4.15
N VAL A 45 -0.75 19.50 3.14
CA VAL A 45 0.68 19.76 2.89
C VAL A 45 1.02 21.14 3.42
N ASN A 46 2.06 21.24 4.24
CA ASN A 46 2.65 22.50 4.65
C ASN A 46 4.02 22.67 3.97
N ASP A 47 4.06 23.48 2.91
CA ASP A 47 5.28 23.69 2.11
C ASP A 47 6.40 24.40 2.89
N LYS A 48 6.04 25.25 3.87
CA LYS A 48 7.01 26.01 4.66
C LYS A 48 7.78 25.13 5.62
N GLU A 49 7.07 24.24 6.31
CA GLU A 49 7.65 23.32 7.29
C GLU A 49 8.05 21.97 6.67
N ARG A 50 7.68 21.73 5.41
CA ARG A 50 7.82 20.43 4.71
C ARG A 50 7.18 19.28 5.49
N THR A 51 6.05 19.55 6.13
CA THR A 51 5.30 18.57 6.94
C THR A 51 4.02 18.16 6.24
N LEU A 52 3.64 16.90 6.43
CA LEU A 52 2.35 16.36 6.03
C LEU A 52 1.51 16.10 7.28
N ARG A 53 0.23 16.47 7.25
CA ARG A 53 -0.72 16.14 8.32
C ARG A 53 -1.98 15.54 7.75
N CYS A 54 -2.54 14.53 8.40
CA CYS A 54 -3.87 14.03 8.04
C CYS A 54 -4.94 15.09 8.34
N ARG A 55 -5.90 15.31 7.43
CA ARG A 55 -7.03 16.24 7.68
C ARG A 55 -8.08 15.71 8.66
N ARG A 56 -8.11 14.40 8.92
CA ARG A 56 -9.13 13.77 9.78
C ARG A 56 -8.65 13.56 11.21
N CYS A 57 -7.42 13.08 11.38
CA CYS A 57 -6.86 12.77 12.69
C CYS A 57 -5.68 13.68 13.07
N GLU A 58 -5.35 14.66 12.23
CA GLU A 58 -4.28 15.67 12.46
C GLU A 58 -2.89 15.08 12.70
N THR A 59 -2.73 13.76 12.53
CA THR A 59 -1.49 13.04 12.72
C THR A 59 -0.45 13.52 11.71
N LEU A 60 0.76 13.79 12.22
CA LEU A 60 1.91 14.11 11.39
C LEU A 60 2.33 12.85 10.62
N LEU A 61 2.39 12.97 9.31
CA LEU A 61 2.78 11.88 8.42
C LEU A 61 4.21 12.11 7.95
N ASP A 62 4.95 11.01 7.83
CA ASP A 62 6.22 11.03 7.15
C ASP A 62 5.99 11.15 5.63
N PRO A 63 6.62 12.13 4.95
CA PRO A 63 6.43 12.31 3.52
C PRO A 63 6.83 11.10 2.67
N PHE A 64 7.88 10.38 3.05
CA PHE A 64 8.34 9.22 2.30
C PHE A 64 7.37 8.05 2.48
N ASP A 65 6.96 7.76 3.72
CA ASP A 65 6.02 6.69 4.00
C ASP A 65 4.66 6.95 3.32
N TYR A 66 4.21 8.21 3.28
CA TYR A 66 3.00 8.59 2.57
C TYR A 66 3.13 8.37 1.06
N VAL A 67 4.21 8.82 0.43
CA VAL A 67 4.43 8.62 -1.01
C VAL A 67 4.54 7.14 -1.35
N ALA A 68 5.23 6.34 -0.53
CA ALA A 68 5.31 4.89 -0.68
C ALA A 68 3.91 4.26 -0.64
N SER A 69 3.07 4.66 0.32
CA SER A 69 1.69 4.17 0.41
C SER A 69 0.84 4.53 -0.82
N LEU A 70 1.07 5.70 -1.43
CA LEU A 70 0.39 6.09 -2.66
C LEU A 70 0.80 5.17 -3.83
N CYS A 71 2.09 4.90 -3.99
CA CYS A 71 2.57 3.98 -5.03
C CYS A 71 2.01 2.56 -4.87
N ASP A 72 1.92 2.06 -3.64
CA ASP A 72 1.31 0.75 -3.34
C ASP A 72 -0.19 0.74 -3.69
N THR A 73 -0.91 1.81 -3.31
CA THR A 73 -2.33 1.94 -3.63
C THR A 73 -2.58 2.00 -5.13
N GLU A 74 -1.77 2.76 -5.87
CA GLU A 74 -1.85 2.89 -7.34
C GLU A 74 -1.62 1.54 -8.01
N SER A 75 -0.57 0.83 -7.60
CA SER A 75 -0.25 -0.51 -8.12
C SER A 75 -1.43 -1.47 -7.94
N ARG A 76 -2.01 -1.49 -6.74
CA ARG A 76 -3.20 -2.28 -6.42
C ARG A 76 -4.43 -1.86 -7.26
N TYR A 77 -4.65 -0.57 -7.48
CA TYR A 77 -5.75 -0.12 -8.35
C TYR A 77 -5.58 -0.60 -9.78
N ILE A 78 -4.37 -0.53 -10.34
CA ILE A 78 -4.08 -1.02 -11.69
C ILE A 78 -4.36 -2.53 -11.78
N GLU A 79 -3.94 -3.31 -10.80
CA GLU A 79 -4.21 -4.75 -10.74
C GLU A 79 -5.71 -5.05 -10.64
N ASN A 80 -6.42 -4.36 -9.77
CA ASN A 80 -7.87 -4.51 -9.60
C ASN A 80 -8.62 -4.19 -10.90
N VAL A 81 -8.26 -3.11 -11.59
CA VAL A 81 -8.87 -2.76 -12.89
C VAL A 81 -8.60 -3.85 -13.93
N LYS A 82 -7.36 -4.37 -13.99
CA LYS A 82 -7.01 -5.49 -14.89
C LYS A 82 -7.80 -6.75 -14.56
N TYR A 83 -8.02 -7.04 -13.28
CA TYR A 83 -8.81 -8.18 -12.82
C TYR A 83 -10.29 -8.00 -13.20
N LEU A 84 -10.89 -6.86 -12.87
CA LEU A 84 -12.30 -6.57 -13.16
C LEU A 84 -12.61 -6.61 -14.66
N ARG A 85 -11.71 -6.12 -15.51
CA ARG A 85 -11.86 -6.23 -16.98
C ARG A 85 -11.83 -7.68 -17.47
N ARG A 86 -10.99 -8.53 -16.87
CA ARG A 86 -10.95 -9.96 -17.20
C ARG A 86 -12.25 -10.65 -16.77
N GLU A 87 -12.70 -10.35 -15.57
CA GLU A 87 -13.94 -10.90 -15.02
C GLU A 87 -15.15 -10.46 -15.84
N GLU A 88 -15.24 -9.19 -16.22
CA GLU A 88 -16.29 -8.67 -17.10
C GLU A 88 -16.30 -9.41 -18.44
N LYS A 89 -15.13 -9.58 -19.07
CA LYS A 89 -15.02 -10.31 -20.34
C LYS A 89 -15.49 -11.75 -20.19
N GLN A 90 -15.10 -12.43 -19.12
CA GLN A 90 -15.53 -13.80 -18.82
C GLN A 90 -17.03 -13.88 -18.58
N ARG A 91 -17.61 -12.97 -17.80
CA ARG A 91 -19.05 -12.89 -17.56
C ARG A 91 -19.81 -12.67 -18.87
N ARG A 92 -19.38 -11.74 -19.73
CA ARG A 92 -19.97 -11.53 -21.05
C ARG A 92 -19.95 -12.79 -21.91
N GLN A 93 -18.82 -13.51 -21.95
CA GLN A 93 -18.72 -14.79 -22.66
C GLN A 93 -19.66 -15.86 -22.08
N ASN A 94 -19.78 -15.90 -20.75
CA ASN A 94 -20.67 -16.83 -20.08
C ASN A 94 -22.15 -16.55 -20.40
N ILE A 95 -22.59 -15.28 -20.43
CA ILE A 95 -24.00 -15.00 -20.78
C ILE A 95 -24.27 -15.39 -22.24
N VAL A 96 -23.33 -15.16 -23.16
CA VAL A 96 -23.47 -15.58 -24.57
C VAL A 96 -23.64 -17.09 -24.67
N LYS A 97 -22.82 -17.86 -23.93
CA LYS A 97 -22.95 -19.33 -23.86
C LYS A 97 -24.30 -19.75 -23.28
N LEU A 98 -24.75 -19.11 -22.20
CA LEU A 98 -26.04 -19.41 -21.58
C LEU A 98 -27.22 -19.14 -22.52
N ILE A 99 -27.19 -18.01 -23.25
CA ILE A 99 -28.20 -17.68 -24.26
C ILE A 99 -28.22 -18.75 -25.37
N GLN A 100 -27.06 -19.24 -25.81
CA GLN A 100 -26.98 -20.31 -26.79
C GLN A 100 -27.57 -21.63 -26.26
N ILE A 101 -27.23 -22.00 -25.02
CA ILE A 101 -27.78 -23.19 -24.36
C ILE A 101 -29.30 -23.08 -24.24
N GLU A 102 -29.82 -21.94 -23.82
CA GLU A 102 -31.26 -21.66 -23.76
C GLU A 102 -31.92 -21.84 -25.14
N ARG A 103 -31.36 -21.24 -26.19
CA ARG A 103 -31.89 -21.38 -27.56
C ARG A 103 -31.94 -22.84 -28.00
N ASN A 104 -30.88 -23.59 -27.74
CA ASN A 104 -30.80 -25.02 -28.07
C ASN A 104 -31.82 -25.85 -27.27
N ALA A 105 -31.99 -25.57 -25.98
CA ALA A 105 -33.00 -26.22 -25.14
C ALA A 105 -34.42 -25.92 -25.64
N LYS A 106 -34.72 -24.66 -25.96
CA LYS A 106 -36.02 -24.26 -26.55
C LYS A 106 -36.30 -24.95 -27.88
N ALA A 107 -35.28 -25.09 -28.74
CA ALA A 107 -35.40 -25.83 -30.00
C ALA A 107 -35.71 -27.31 -29.75
N ARG A 108 -35.01 -27.97 -28.81
CA ARG A 108 -35.28 -29.36 -28.44
C ARG A 108 -36.72 -29.56 -27.94
N ILE A 109 -37.23 -28.66 -27.10
CA ILE A 109 -38.61 -28.72 -26.58
C ILE A 109 -39.65 -28.55 -27.69
N ARG A 110 -39.41 -27.66 -28.65
CA ARG A 110 -40.30 -27.50 -29.82
C ARG A 110 -40.29 -28.75 -30.71
N ASN A 111 -39.12 -29.32 -30.95
CA ASN A 111 -38.97 -30.55 -31.74
C ASN A 111 -39.64 -31.76 -31.09
N SER A 112 -39.75 -31.81 -29.76
CA SER A 112 -40.53 -32.84 -29.06
C SER A 112 -42.04 -32.61 -29.09
N GLY A 113 -42.54 -31.65 -29.88
CA GLY A 113 -43.97 -31.45 -30.14
C GLY A 113 -44.68 -30.49 -29.19
N HIS A 114 -43.96 -29.83 -28.28
CA HIS A 114 -44.56 -28.85 -27.37
C HIS A 114 -44.85 -27.53 -28.11
N LYS A 115 -46.13 -27.16 -28.20
CA LYS A 115 -46.60 -25.99 -28.97
C LYS A 115 -46.90 -24.74 -28.13
N ALA A 116 -46.95 -24.87 -26.80
CA ALA A 116 -47.22 -23.73 -25.93
C ALA A 116 -46.03 -22.76 -25.87
N PRO A 117 -46.26 -21.47 -25.55
CA PRO A 117 -45.19 -20.49 -25.37
C PRO A 117 -44.17 -20.96 -24.32
N LEU A 118 -42.88 -20.82 -24.64
CA LEU A 118 -41.80 -21.15 -23.70
C LEU A 118 -41.46 -19.93 -22.84
N PRO A 119 -41.00 -20.11 -21.59
CA PRO A 119 -40.78 -19.00 -20.68
C PRO A 119 -39.63 -18.10 -21.15
N LEU A 120 -39.70 -16.82 -20.76
CA LEU A 120 -38.69 -15.81 -21.04
C LEU A 120 -37.68 -15.75 -19.89
N TRP A 121 -36.86 -16.80 -19.74
CA TRP A 121 -35.87 -16.95 -18.67
C TRP A 121 -34.88 -15.78 -18.55
N GLN A 122 -34.73 -14.97 -19.60
CA GLN A 122 -33.86 -13.77 -19.62
C GLN A 122 -34.43 -12.57 -18.86
N ASN A 123 -35.74 -12.54 -18.61
CA ASN A 123 -36.44 -11.41 -17.99
C ASN A 123 -36.92 -11.73 -16.56
N GLU A 124 -36.65 -12.93 -16.08
CA GLU A 124 -37.05 -13.37 -14.75
C GLU A 124 -36.12 -12.72 -13.73
N LYS A 125 -36.67 -11.82 -12.90
CA LYS A 125 -35.91 -11.25 -11.79
C LYS A 125 -35.67 -12.38 -10.79
N VAL A 126 -34.40 -12.68 -10.55
CA VAL A 126 -34.01 -13.56 -9.45
C VAL A 126 -34.17 -12.73 -8.17
N GLU A 127 -35.25 -12.99 -7.43
CA GLU A 127 -35.39 -12.44 -6.08
C GLU A 127 -34.26 -13.01 -5.21
N SER A 128 -33.55 -12.12 -4.52
CA SER A 128 -32.41 -12.44 -3.66
C SER A 128 -32.84 -12.58 -2.21
#